data_AF-A0A534SZ21-F1
#
_entry.id   AF-A0A534SZ21-F1
#
_cell.length_a   1.000
_cell.length_b   1.000
_cell.length_c   1.000
_cell.angle_alpha   90.00
_cell.angle_beta   90.00
_cell.angle_gamma   90.00
#
_symmetry.space_group_name_H-M   'P 1'
#
loop_
_entity.id
_entity.type
_entity.pdbx_description
1 polymer ?
#
loop_
_entity_poly.entity_id
_entity_poly.type
_entity_poly.pdbx_seq_one_letter_code
_entity_poly.pdbx_strand_id
1 'polypeptide(L)' 'MLLAINVNNTYTKIGVYSGARLALNWRLQTEPGRTADEYGVFLLGLFEAAGAMVSTIDAVIVAS' A
#
# COMPACT_ATOMS: atom_id res chain seq x y z
N MET A 1 -12.18 -2.49 3.35
CA MET A 1 -10.88 -2.70 4.04
C MET A 1 -10.13 -1.38 4.18
N LEU A 2 -9.14 -1.29 5.08
CA LEU A 2 -8.28 -0.11 5.26
C LEU A 2 -6.91 -0.34 4.63
N LEU A 3 -6.47 0.56 3.75
CA LEU A 3 -5.09 0.60 3.26
C LEU A 3 -4.27 1.55 4.15
N ALA A 4 -3.29 1.01 4.86
CA ALA A 4 -2.37 1.77 5.69
C ALA A 4 -1.00 1.86 5.00
N ILE A 5 -0.51 3.08 4.80
CA ILE A 5 0.80 3.36 4.22
C ILE A 5 1.64 4.10 5.26
N ASN A 6 2.80 3.54 5.58
CA ASN A 6 3.76 4.15 6.49
C ASN A 6 5.08 4.37 5.73
N VAL A 7 5.31 5.61 5.34
CA VAL A 7 6.53 6.07 4.66
C VAL A 7 7.58 6.38 5.72
N ASN A 8 8.75 5.75 5.64
CA ASN A 8 9.90 6.09 6.48
C ASN A 8 11.10 6.38 5.58
N ASN A 9 12.21 6.88 6.14
CA ASN A 9 13.40 7.20 5.34
C ASN A 9 13.92 6.05 4.48
N THR A 10 13.92 4.81 5.00
CA THR A 10 14.49 3.66 4.27
C THR A 10 13.44 2.82 3.58
N TYR A 11 12.26 2.65 4.18
CA TYR A 11 11.23 1.76 3.67
C TYR A 11 9.84 2.35 3.81
N THR A 12 9.05 2.18 2.75
CA THR A 12 7.61 2.40 2.74
C THR A 12 6.94 1.06 3.01
N LYS A 13 6.18 0.98 4.11
CA LYS A 13 5.40 -0.20 4.51
C LYS A 13 3.95 0.01 4.10
N ILE A 14 3.38 -0.99 3.45
CA ILE A 14 2.01 -0.93 2.94
C ILE A 14 1.27 -2.12 3.54
N GLY A 15 0.11 -1.91 4.14
CA GLY A 15 -0.70 -2.95 4.76
C GLY A 15 -2.17 -2.79 4.44
N VAL A 16 -2.86 -3.91 4.17
CA VAL A 16 -4.31 -3.94 4.03
C VAL A 16 -4.91 -4.60 5.25
N TYR A 17 -5.79 -3.90 5.94
CA TYR A 17 -6.46 -4.36 7.15
C TYR A 17 -7.93 -4.70 6.89
N SER A 18 -8.34 -5.86 7.38
CA SER A 18 -9.74 -6.27 7.50
C SER A 18 -10.13 -6.24 8.98
N GLY A 19 -10.71 -5.12 9.42
CA GLY A 19 -10.88 -4.86 10.86
C GLY A 19 -9.51 -4.81 11.55
N ALA A 20 -9.32 -5.64 12.58
CA ALA A 20 -8.06 -5.73 13.31
C ALA A 20 -7.00 -6.65 12.66
N ARG A 21 -7.34 -7.39 11.60
CA ARG A 21 -6.45 -8.35 10.96
C ARG A 21 -5.67 -7.71 9.82
N LEU A 22 -4.34 -7.84 9.84
CA LEU A 22 -3.49 -7.54 8.69
C LEU A 22 -3.65 -8.66 7.64
N ALA A 23 -4.36 -8.35 6.56
CA ALA A 23 -4.68 -9.31 5.50
C ALA A 23 -3.56 -9.43 4.47
N LEU A 24 -2.98 -8.30 4.06
CA LEU A 24 -1.87 -8.22 3.10
C LEU A 24 -0.84 -7.21 3.61
N ASN A 25 0.43 -7.43 3.29
CA ASN A 25 1.47 -6.44 3.55
C ASN A 25 2.60 -6.51 2.53
N TRP A 26 3.18 -5.35 2.24
CA TRP A 26 4.34 -5.20 1.37
C TRP A 26 5.32 -4.19 1.98
N ARG A 27 6.58 -4.31 1.58
CA ARG A 27 7.66 -3.41 1.99
C ARG A 27 8.47 -3.02 0.77
N LEU A 28 8.54 -1.72 0.52
CA LEU A 28 9.28 -1.13 -0.60
C LEU A 28 10.40 -0.26 -0.04
N GLN A 29 11.49 -0.10 -0.78
CA GLN A 29 12.40 1.01 -0.49
C GLN A 29 11.65 2.33 -0.68
N THR A 30 11.90 3.29 0.20
CA THR A 30 11.34 4.62 0.02
C THR A 30 12.11 5.32 -1.10
N GLU A 31 11.36 5.81 -2.08
CA GLU A 31 11.90 6.52 -3.23
C GLU A 31 11.25 7.91 -3.29
N PRO A 32 11.90 8.96 -2.76
CA PRO A 32 11.35 10.32 -2.74
C PRO A 32 11.03 10.88 -4.12
N GLY A 33 11.71 10.41 -5.17
CA GLY A 33 11.49 10.86 -6.54
C GLY A 33 10.29 10.20 -7.24
N ARG A 34 9.66 9.20 -6.63
CA ARG A 34 8.57 8.44 -7.28
C ARG A 34 7.32 9.29 -7.42
N THR A 35 6.81 9.37 -8.64
CA THR A 35 5.61 10.11 -9.00
C THR A 35 4.33 9.39 -8.57
N ALA A 36 3.22 10.12 -8.53
CA ALA A 36 1.92 9.55 -8.18
C ALA A 36 1.48 8.42 -9.14
N ASP A 37 1.72 8.57 -10.44
CA ASP A 37 1.37 7.57 -11.45
C ASP A 37 2.20 6.29 -11.28
N GLU A 38 3.49 6.42 -11.01
CA GLU A 38 4.36 5.28 -10.70
C GLU A 38 3.90 4.56 -9.43
N TYR A 39 3.48 5.29 -8.39
CA TYR A 39 2.86 4.68 -7.21
C TYR A 39 1.56 3.97 -7.56
N GLY A 40 0.71 4.55 -8.41
CA GLY A 40 -0.53 3.93 -8.89
C GLY A 40 -0.28 2.59 -9.57
N VAL A 41 0.62 2.56 -10.56
CA VAL A 41 1.01 1.32 -11.26
C VAL A 41 1.56 0.29 -10.28
N PHE A 42 2.43 0.72 -9.36
CA PHE A 42 3.06 -0.19 -8.39
C PHE A 42 2.03 -0.80 -7.44
N LEU A 43 1.15 0.03 -6.86
CA LEU A 43 0.10 -0.44 -5.96
C LEU A 43 -0.87 -1.37 -6.66
N LEU A 44 -1.35 -1.02 -7.85
CA LEU A 44 -2.26 -1.88 -8.62
C LEU A 44 -1.62 -3.24 -8.92
N GLY A 45 -0.35 -3.26 -9.32
CA GLY A 45 0.39 -4.50 -9.55
C GLY A 45 0.56 -5.36 -8.29
N LEU A 46 0.77 -4.74 -7.12
CA LEU A 46 0.83 -5.47 -5.83
C LEU A 46 -0.51 -6.13 -5.49
N PHE A 47 -1.63 -5.42 -5.71
CA PHE A 47 -2.97 -5.96 -5.48
C PHE A 47 -3.28 -7.11 -6.44
N GLU A 48 -3.01 -6.93 -7.74
CA GLU A 48 -3.21 -7.97 -8.75
C GLU A 48 -2.38 -9.23 -8.44
N ALA A 49 -1.10 -9.07 -8.13
CA ALA A 49 -0.21 -10.19 -7.79
C ALA A 49 -0.65 -10.95 -6.52
N ALA A 50 -1.33 -10.28 -5.59
CA ALA A 50 -1.90 -10.90 -4.39
C ALA A 50 -3.29 -11.51 -4.62
N GLY A 51 -3.84 -11.44 -5.85
CA GLY A 51 -5.21 -11.87 -6.14
C GLY A 51 -6.27 -11.02 -5.43
N ALA A 52 -5.94 -9.77 -5.09
CA ALA A 52 -6.78 -8.86 -4.34
C ALA A 52 -7.33 -7.75 -5.24
N MET A 53 -8.56 -7.31 -4.96
CA MET A 53 -9.19 -6.22 -5.70
C MET A 53 -9.03 -4.89 -4.95
N VAL A 54 -8.40 -3.91 -5.59
CA VAL A 54 -8.25 -2.55 -5.03
C VAL A 54 -9.59 -1.89 -4.69
N SER A 55 -10.67 -2.26 -5.41
CA SER A 55 -12.04 -1.79 -5.18
C SER A 55 -12.62 -2.20 -3.81
N THR A 56 -11.97 -3.10 -3.08
CA THR A 56 -12.37 -3.49 -1.71
C THR A 56 -11.80 -2.57 -0.63
N ILE A 57 -10.97 -1.60 -1.00
CA ILE A 57 -10.42 -0.59 -0.09
C ILE A 57 -11.44 0.54 0.06
N ASP A 58 -11.89 0.77 1.31
CA ASP A 58 -12.90 1.80 1.62
C ASP A 58 -12.24 3.09 2.12
N ALA A 59 -11.03 2.98 2.67
CA ALA A 59 -10.32 4.09 3.27
C ALA A 59 -8.81 3.89 3.16
N VAL A 60 -8.09 5.02 3.15
CA VAL A 60 -6.64 5.07 3.13
C VAL A 60 -6.16 5.96 4.28
N ILE A 61 -5.12 5.51 4.98
CA ILE A 61 -4.39 6.33 5.96
C ILE A 61 -2.91 6.33 5.60
N VAL A 62 -2.29 7.51 5.70
CA VAL A 62 -0.87 7.71 5.40
C VAL A 62 -0.19 8.34 6.61
N ALA A 63 0.95 7.78 6.99
CA ALA A 63 1.92 8.37 7.90
C ALA A 63 3.26 8.50 7.18
N SER A 64 3.98 9.60 7.44
CA SER A 64 5.31 9.87 6.87
C SER A 64 6.23 10.50 7.89
#